data_AF-A0A2A5T480-F1
#
_entry.id   AF-A0A2A5T480-F1
#
_cell.length_a   1.000
_cell.length_b   1.000
_cell.length_c   1.000
_cell.angle_alpha   90.00
_cell.angle_beta   90.00
_cell.angle_gamma   90.00
#
_symmetry.space_group_name_H-M   'P 1'
#
loop_
_entity.id
_entity.type
_entity.pdbx_description
1 polymer ?
#
loop_
_entity_poly.entity_id
_entity_poly.type
_entity_poly.pdbx_seq_one_letter_code
_entity_poly.pdbx_strand_id
1 'polypeptide(L)'
;MATIVNHETIRRLAVEVGEETVASLLVVFSDEISRYYEQLSEAPSTSQIREISHAIKSSAASFGADELAALARECESRVKLGQESWVHDQLPRLISMLRGTISEYKALANQQNLFNH
;
A
#
# COMPACT_ATOMS: atom_id res chain seq x y z
N MET A 1 2.88 6.47 -17.41
CA MET A 1 3.34 5.96 -16.11
C MET A 1 2.14 6.00 -15.20
N ALA A 2 1.60 4.84 -14.80
CA ALA A 2 0.44 4.79 -13.91
C ALA A 2 0.88 5.30 -12.54
N THR A 3 0.34 6.43 -12.12
CA THR A 3 0.64 7.02 -10.83
C THR A 3 0.08 6.09 -9.75
N ILE A 4 0.97 5.37 -9.08
CA ILE A 4 0.61 4.38 -8.05
C ILE A 4 -0.01 5.06 -6.82
N VAL A 5 0.27 6.36 -6.66
CA VAL A 5 -0.06 7.16 -5.50
C VAL A 5 -0.80 8.43 -5.90
N ASN A 6 -1.91 8.73 -5.24
CA ASN A 6 -2.71 9.93 -5.41
C ASN A 6 -2.17 11.06 -4.52
N HIS A 7 -1.38 11.95 -5.13
CA HIS A 7 -0.80 13.10 -4.46
C HIS A 7 -1.85 14.08 -3.91
N GLU A 8 -3.06 14.14 -4.47
CA GLU A 8 -4.12 15.02 -3.96
C GLU A 8 -4.62 14.54 -2.60
N THR A 9 -4.81 13.23 -2.42
CA THR A 9 -5.21 12.63 -1.15
C THR A 9 -4.16 12.87 -0.07
N ILE A 10 -2.88 12.61 -0.37
CA ILE A 10 -1.78 12.91 0.55
C ILE A 10 -1.74 14.40 0.88
N ARG A 11 -2.01 15.25 -0.12
CA ARG A 11 -1.98 16.68 0.08
C ARG A 11 -3.05 17.13 1.07
N ARG A 12 -4.27 16.64 0.90
CA ARG A 12 -5.38 16.90 1.83
C ARG A 12 -5.05 16.39 3.22
N LEU A 13 -4.51 15.18 3.32
CA LEU A 13 -4.10 14.59 4.60
C LEU A 13 -3.09 15.49 5.33
N ALA A 14 -2.12 16.05 4.63
CA ALA A 14 -1.12 16.94 5.23
C ALA A 14 -1.68 18.31 5.61
N VAL A 15 -2.67 18.81 4.89
CA VAL A 15 -3.42 20.00 5.31
C VAL A 15 -4.23 19.73 6.58
N GLU A 16 -4.74 18.50 6.76
CA GLU A 16 -5.57 18.12 7.91
C GLU A 16 -4.74 17.78 9.17
N VAL A 17 -3.65 17.01 9.05
CA VAL A 17 -2.86 16.54 10.21
C VAL A 17 -1.45 17.15 10.31
N GLY A 18 -1.04 17.95 9.33
CA GLY A 18 0.29 18.54 9.22
C GLY A 18 1.26 17.70 8.38
N GLU A 19 2.12 18.38 7.62
CA GLU A 19 3.10 17.77 6.72
C GLU A 19 4.09 16.85 7.45
N GLU A 20 4.57 17.27 8.63
CA GLU A 20 5.46 16.48 9.49
C GLU A 20 4.81 15.17 9.94
N THR A 21 3.53 15.24 10.31
CA THR A 21 2.75 14.08 10.72
C THR A 21 2.54 13.13 9.55
N VAL A 22 2.19 13.65 8.37
CA VAL A 22 2.03 12.83 7.16
C VAL A 22 3.34 12.17 6.77
N ALA A 23 4.47 12.88 6.76
CA ALA A 23 5.76 12.29 6.46
C ALA A 23 6.09 11.13 7.42
N SER A 24 5.84 11.30 8.72
CA SER A 24 6.02 10.24 9.72
C SER A 24 5.09 9.05 9.46
N LEU A 25 3.82 9.30 9.17
CA LEU A 25 2.85 8.25 8.81
C LEU A 25 3.24 7.50 7.54
N LEU A 26 3.75 8.18 6.52
CA LEU A 26 4.23 7.57 5.28
C LEU A 26 5.44 6.68 5.51
N VAL A 27 6.37 7.08 6.39
CA VAL A 27 7.53 6.25 6.77
C VAL A 27 7.07 4.99 7.51
N VAL A 28 6.20 5.15 8.51
CA VAL A 28 5.65 4.01 9.28
C VAL A 28 4.89 3.07 8.37
N PHE A 29 4.04 3.61 7.50
CA PHE A 29 3.28 2.84 6.53
C PHE A 29 4.20 2.10 5.55
N SER A 30 5.24 2.76 5.05
CA SER A 30 6.22 2.15 4.16
C SER A 30 6.99 1.00 4.83
N ASP A 31 7.32 1.13 6.12
CA ASP A 31 7.94 0.04 6.90
C ASP A 31 6.97 -1.14 7.08
N GLU A 32 5.72 -0.84 7.41
CA GLU A 32 4.67 -1.84 7.62
C GLU A 32 4.39 -2.64 6.34
N ILE A 33 4.22 -1.96 5.20
CA ILE A 33 4.07 -2.63 3.90
C ILE A 33 5.33 -3.42 3.54
N SER A 34 6.52 -2.93 3.87
CA SER A 34 7.76 -3.67 3.61
C SER A 34 7.76 -5.00 4.35
N ARG A 35 7.31 -5.04 5.61
CA ARG A 35 7.16 -6.29 6.37
C ARG A 35 6.09 -7.22 5.76
N TYR A 36 5.01 -6.64 5.24
CA TYR A 36 4.00 -7.41 4.53
C TYR A 36 4.51 -8.00 3.22
N TYR A 37 5.31 -7.23 2.47
CA TYR A 37 5.98 -7.69 1.27
C TYR A 37 6.87 -8.90 1.56
N GLU A 38 7.68 -8.86 2.62
CA GLU A 38 8.55 -9.99 2.99
C GLU A 38 7.73 -11.23 3.38
N GLN A 39 6.68 -11.06 4.19
CA GLN A 39 5.76 -12.15 4.54
C GLN A 39 5.06 -12.75 3.31
N LEU A 40 4.68 -11.91 2.33
CA LEU A 40 4.09 -12.36 1.06
C LEU A 40 5.12 -13.03 0.14
N SER A 41 6.41 -12.77 0.31
CA SER A 41 7.46 -13.30 -0.56
C SER A 41 8.01 -14.66 -0.12
N GLU A 42 7.91 -15.03 1.17
CA GLU A 42 8.53 -16.26 1.68
C GLU A 42 7.66 -17.52 1.54
N ALA A 43 6.35 -17.44 1.79
CA ALA A 43 5.32 -18.44 1.47
C ALA A 43 4.04 -18.10 2.28
N PRO A 44 3.25 -17.10 1.86
CA PRO A 44 2.15 -16.65 2.68
C PRO A 44 1.01 -17.66 2.70
N SER A 45 0.46 -17.89 3.88
CA SER A 45 -0.81 -18.62 4.01
C SER A 45 -1.97 -17.75 3.54
N THR A 46 -3.06 -18.34 3.06
CA THR A 46 -4.21 -17.57 2.56
C THR A 46 -4.85 -16.67 3.62
N SER A 47 -4.77 -17.04 4.91
CA SER A 47 -5.10 -16.14 6.02
C SER A 47 -4.20 -14.91 6.06
N GLN A 48 -2.88 -15.07 5.92
CA GLN A 48 -1.94 -13.95 5.90
C GLN A 48 -2.19 -13.04 4.70
N ILE A 49 -2.42 -13.61 3.52
CA ILE A 49 -2.72 -12.81 2.31
C ILE A 49 -3.95 -11.95 2.55
N ARG A 50 -4.99 -12.50 3.19
CA ARG A 50 -6.21 -11.78 3.54
C ARG A 50 -5.94 -10.66 4.54
N GLU A 51 -5.25 -10.93 5.63
CA GLU A 51 -4.95 -9.93 6.66
C GLU A 51 -4.09 -8.79 6.12
N ILE A 52 -3.02 -9.15 5.40
CA ILE A 52 -2.14 -8.20 4.73
C ILE A 52 -2.91 -7.37 3.72
N SER A 53 -3.74 -8.00 2.88
CA SER A 53 -4.58 -7.28 1.91
C SER A 53 -5.58 -6.33 2.60
N HIS A 54 -6.15 -6.74 3.73
CA HIS A 54 -7.07 -5.89 4.49
C HIS A 54 -6.36 -4.65 5.07
N ALA A 55 -5.18 -4.85 5.68
CA ALA A 55 -4.35 -3.78 6.22
C ALA A 55 -3.91 -2.81 5.11
N ILE A 56 -3.35 -3.34 4.01
CA ILE A 56 -2.95 -2.56 2.84
C ILE A 56 -4.12 -1.77 2.29
N LYS A 57 -5.29 -2.40 2.10
CA LYS A 57 -6.48 -1.71 1.58
C LYS A 57 -6.89 -0.51 2.45
N SER A 58 -6.92 -0.69 3.76
CA SER A 58 -7.30 0.37 4.69
C SER A 58 -6.30 1.53 4.62
N SER A 59 -5.01 1.21 4.66
CA SER A 59 -3.96 2.22 4.69
C SER A 59 -3.79 2.89 3.32
N ALA A 60 -3.79 2.12 2.23
CA ALA A 60 -3.73 2.62 0.87
C ALA A 60 -4.89 3.57 0.55
N ALA A 61 -6.11 3.29 1.04
CA ALA A 61 -7.24 4.21 0.89
C ALA A 61 -7.00 5.56 1.59
N SER A 62 -6.38 5.56 2.78
CA SER A 62 -6.05 6.79 3.51
C SER A 62 -4.90 7.59 2.88
N PHE A 63 -3.92 6.91 2.27
CA PHE A 63 -2.74 7.55 1.69
C PHE A 63 -2.82 7.74 0.16
N GLY A 64 -3.98 7.47 -0.46
CA GLY A 64 -4.20 7.71 -1.88
C GLY A 64 -3.65 6.64 -2.83
N ALA A 65 -3.26 5.45 -2.36
CA ALA A 65 -2.86 4.34 -3.23
C ALA A 65 -4.10 3.55 -3.71
N ASP A 66 -4.98 4.20 -4.49
CA ASP A 66 -6.24 3.62 -4.98
C ASP A 66 -6.04 2.30 -5.74
N GLU A 67 -5.04 2.23 -6.63
CA GLU A 67 -4.76 0.99 -7.38
C GLU A 67 -4.32 -0.16 -6.47
N LEU A 68 -3.51 0.14 -5.45
CA LEU A 68 -3.10 -0.85 -4.46
C LEU A 68 -4.28 -1.31 -3.60
N ALA A 69 -5.13 -0.37 -3.17
CA ALA A 69 -6.34 -0.66 -2.42
C ALA A 69 -7.33 -1.54 -3.20
N ALA A 70 -7.46 -1.28 -4.51
CA ALA A 70 -8.30 -2.08 -5.40
C ALA A 70 -7.77 -3.51 -5.54
N LEU A 71 -6.47 -3.68 -5.79
CA LEU A 71 -5.85 -5.00 -5.92
C LEU A 71 -5.93 -5.80 -4.60
N ALA A 72 -5.66 -5.15 -3.47
CA ALA A 72 -5.76 -5.75 -2.16
C ALA A 72 -7.21 -6.18 -1.84
N ARG A 73 -8.20 -5.35 -2.18
CA ARG A 73 -9.62 -5.70 -2.04
C ARG A 73 -10.02 -6.92 -2.87
N GLU A 74 -9.54 -6.99 -4.11
CA GLU A 74 -9.78 -8.14 -4.99
C GLU A 74 -9.15 -9.42 -4.41
N CYS A 75 -7.89 -9.36 -3.96
CA CYS A 75 -7.24 -10.47 -3.26
C CYS A 75 -8.03 -10.94 -2.03
N GLU A 76 -8.44 -10.03 -1.14
CA GLU A 76 -9.24 -10.34 0.05
C GLU A 76 -10.55 -11.06 -0.32
N SER A 77 -11.25 -10.56 -1.35
CA SER A 77 -12.51 -11.13 -1.81
C SER A 77 -12.32 -12.52 -2.41
N ARG A 78 -11.28 -12.72 -3.22
CA ARG A 78 -10.95 -14.00 -3.87
C ARG A 78 -10.54 -15.06 -2.85
N VAL A 79 -9.78 -14.67 -1.82
CA VAL A 79 -9.47 -15.56 -0.67
C VAL A 79 -10.75 -15.96 0.07
N LYS A 80 -11.73 -15.07 0.24
CA LYS A 80 -13.03 -15.42 0.85
C LYS A 80 -13.86 -16.37 -0.02
N LEU A 81 -13.72 -16.28 -1.34
CA LEU A 81 -14.36 -17.18 -2.31
C LEU A 81 -13.65 -18.54 -2.45
N GLY A 82 -12.55 -18.78 -1.73
CA GLY A 82 -11.75 -20.00 -1.85
C GLY A 82 -10.94 -20.08 -3.15
N GLN A 83 -10.71 -18.96 -3.82
CA GLN A 83 -9.93 -18.89 -5.07
C GLN A 83 -8.43 -18.70 -4.80
N GLU A 84 -7.85 -19.59 -4.01
CA GLU A 84 -6.46 -19.50 -3.53
C GLU A 84 -5.46 -19.51 -4.70
N SER A 85 -5.71 -20.31 -5.74
CA SER A 85 -4.87 -20.36 -6.94
C SER A 85 -4.80 -19.02 -7.68
N TRP A 86 -5.92 -18.29 -7.78
CA TRP A 86 -5.95 -16.97 -8.41
C TRP A 86 -5.16 -15.95 -7.60
N VAL A 87 -5.27 -16.02 -6.27
CA VAL A 87 -4.55 -15.12 -5.36
C VAL A 87 -3.05 -15.39 -5.43
N HIS A 88 -2.64 -16.65 -5.51
CA HIS A 88 -1.23 -17.03 -5.71
C HIS A 88 -0.69 -16.55 -7.07
N ASP A 89 -1.51 -16.58 -8.12
CA ASP A 89 -1.15 -16.04 -9.44
C ASP A 89 -1.00 -14.51 -9.42
N GLN A 90 -1.84 -13.80 -8.67
CA GLN A 90 -1.77 -12.35 -8.53
C GLN A 90 -0.79 -11.87 -7.47
N LEU A 91 -0.29 -12.76 -6.62
CA LEU A 91 0.71 -12.49 -5.59
C LEU A 91 1.95 -11.74 -6.13
N PRO A 92 2.63 -12.21 -7.20
CA PRO A 92 3.77 -11.48 -7.77
C PRO A 92 3.40 -10.07 -8.25
N ARG A 93 2.18 -9.89 -8.76
CA ARG A 93 1.69 -8.57 -9.19
C ARG A 93 1.46 -7.64 -8.00
N LEU A 94 0.84 -8.16 -6.92
CA LEU A 94 0.65 -7.45 -5.66
C LEU A 94 2.00 -7.04 -5.06
N ILE A 95 2.94 -7.97 -4.98
CA ILE A 95 4.32 -7.76 -4.49
C ILE A 95 5.03 -6.66 -5.30
N SER A 96 4.90 -6.69 -6.64
CA SER A 96 5.50 -5.65 -7.50
C SER A 96 4.87 -4.27 -7.26
N MET A 97 3.55 -4.19 -7.08
CA MET A 97 2.86 -2.94 -6.79
C MET A 97 3.21 -2.41 -5.40
N LEU A 98 3.28 -3.28 -4.39
CA LEU A 98 3.70 -2.92 -3.03
C LEU A 98 5.09 -2.30 -3.06
N ARG A 99 6.05 -2.93 -3.74
CA ARG A 99 7.42 -2.41 -3.85
C ARG A 99 7.48 -1.04 -4.52
N GLY A 100 6.73 -0.85 -5.61
CA GLY A 100 6.61 0.46 -6.27
C GLY A 100 6.03 1.51 -5.33
N THR A 101 4.97 1.16 -4.62
CA THR A 101 4.28 2.03 -3.66
C THR A 101 5.18 2.44 -2.50
N ILE A 102 5.92 1.49 -1.91
CA ILE A 102 6.88 1.76 -0.82
C ILE A 102 7.97 2.73 -1.29
N SER A 103 8.52 2.50 -2.49
CA SER A 103 9.58 3.35 -3.04
C SER A 103 9.09 4.78 -3.24
N GLU A 104 7.89 4.95 -3.80
CA GLU A 104 7.27 6.27 -3.99
C GLU A 104 6.97 6.94 -2.65
N TYR A 105 6.38 6.24 -1.68
CA TYR A 105 6.09 6.82 -0.37
C TYR A 105 7.34 7.19 0.43
N LYS A 106 8.40 6.38 0.37
CA LYS A 106 9.70 6.73 0.98
C LYS A 106 10.32 7.94 0.29
N ALA A 107 10.25 8.02 -1.03
CA ALA A 107 10.73 9.18 -1.78
C ALA A 107 9.94 10.45 -1.40
N LEU A 108 8.61 10.34 -1.30
CA LEU A 108 7.73 11.41 -0.86
C LEU A 108 8.06 11.83 0.58
N ALA A 109 8.11 10.91 1.53
CA ALA A 109 8.42 11.24 2.92
C ALA A 109 9.81 11.88 3.10
N ASN A 110 10.79 11.52 2.26
CA ASN A 110 12.13 12.09 2.29
C ASN A 110 12.22 13.45 1.58
N GLN A 111 11.35 13.72 0.60
CA GLN A 111 11.20 15.07 0.04
C GLN A 111 10.45 15.95 1.03
N GLN A 112 11.18 16.65 1.91
CA GLN A 112 10.67 17.73 2.79
C GLN A 112 10.09 18.95 2.04
N ASN A 113 9.70 18.77 0.78
CA ASN A 113 9.22 19.80 -0.13
C ASN A 113 7.98 19.32 -0.91
N LEU A 114 7.16 18.43 -0.33
CA LEU A 114 5.93 17.96 -0.99
C LEU A 114 4.91 19.09 -1.26
N PHE A 115 5.02 20.21 -0.55
CA PHE A 115 3.95 21.21 -0.45
C PHE A 115 4.39 22.63 -0.81
N ASN A 116 5.64 22.83 -1.22
CA ASN A 116 6.18 24.17 -1.46
C ASN A 116 5.85 24.71 -2.87
N HIS A 117 4.58 24.71 -3.26
CA HIS A 117 4.11 25.42 -4.46
C HIS A 117 2.77 26.14 -4.23
#